data_AF-A0A3C2D908-F1
#
_entry.id   AF-A0A3C2D908-F1
#
_cell.length_a   1.000
_cell.length_b   1.000
_cell.length_c   1.000
_cell.angle_alpha   90.00
_cell.angle_beta   90.00
_cell.angle_gamma   90.00
#
_symmetry.space_group_name_H-M   'P 1'
#
loop_
_entity.id
_entity.type
_entity.pdbx_description
1 polymer ?
#
loop_
_entity_poly.entity_id
_entity_poly.type
_entity_poly.pdbx_seq_one_letter_code
_entity_poly.pdbx_strand_id
1 'polypeptide(L)' 'MGLATVKLCVHILGGSIWVESIVGKGSTFLLHLPVISIKA' A
#
# COMPACT_ATOMS: atom_id res chain seq x y z
N MET A 1 -14.07 6.56 0.36
CA MET A 1 -14.14 5.19 0.92
C MET A 1 -12.99 4.29 0.47
N GLY A 2 -12.59 4.30 -0.81
CA GLY A 2 -11.55 3.40 -1.33
C GLY A 2 -10.22 3.36 -0.57
N LEU A 3 -9.59 4.50 -0.26
CA LEU A 3 -8.29 4.51 0.43
C LEU A 3 -8.33 3.90 1.84
N ALA A 4 -9.43 4.11 2.57
CA ALA A 4 -9.61 3.51 3.89
C ALA A 4 -9.72 1.98 3.79
N THR A 5 -10.45 1.48 2.79
CA THR A 5 -10.53 0.04 2.50
C THR A 5 -9.16 -0.54 2.14
N VAL A 6 -8.42 0.13 1.25
CA VAL A 6 -7.07 -0.32 0.88
C VAL A 6 -6.14 -0.33 2.10
N LYS A 7 -6.19 0.71 2.94
CA LYS A 7 -5.38 0.77 4.17
C LYS A 7 -5.69 -0.37 5.14
N LEU A 8 -6.96 -0.72 5.31
CA LEU A 8 -7.36 -1.88 6.10
C LEU A 8 -6.80 -3.17 5.50
N CYS A 9 -6.98 -3.41 4.19
CA CYS A 9 -6.47 -4.59 3.50
C CYS A 9 -4.94 -4.74 3.63
N VAL A 10 -4.19 -3.67 3.39
CA VAL A 10 -2.73 -3.69 3.52
C VAL A 10 -2.31 -4.00 4.95
N HIS A 11 -3.00 -3.43 5.94
CA HIS A 11 -2.70 -3.68 7.35
C HIS A 11 -2.96 -5.13 7.76
N ILE A 12 -4.10 -5.72 7.38
CA ILE A 12 -4.41 -7.13 7.70
C ILE A 12 -3.47 -8.12 6.99
N LEU A 13 -2.90 -7.73 5.85
CA LEU A 13 -1.89 -8.51 5.12
C LEU A 13 -0.47 -8.33 5.71
N GLY A 14 -0.30 -7.59 6.81
CA GLY A 14 1.00 -7.34 7.44
C GLY A 14 1.89 -6.36 6.67
N GLY A 15 1.29 -5.57 5.76
CA GLY A 15 1.99 -4.56 4.98
C GLY A 15 1.85 -3.14 5.51
N SER A 16 2.36 -2.19 4.74
CA SER A 16 2.24 -0.76 4.99
C SER A 16 1.89 0.03 3.71
N ILE A 17 1.20 1.16 3.87
CA ILE A 17 0.82 2.06 2.77
C ILE A 17 1.08 3.51 3.16
N TRP A 18 1.63 4.29 2.23
CA TRP A 18 1.84 5.73 2.36
C TRP A 18 1.62 6.44 1.03
N VAL A 19 1.70 7.77 1.04
CA VAL A 19 1.51 8.60 -0.15
C VAL A 19 2.66 9.59 -0.28
N GLU A 20 3.11 9.76 -1.50
CA GLU A 20 4.02 10.83 -1.91
C GLU A 20 3.25 11.74 -2.86
N SER A 21 3.27 13.05 -2.59
CA SER A 21 2.48 14.03 -3.36
C SER A 21 3.37 15.18 -3.82
N ILE A 22 3.19 15.57 -5.09
CA ILE A 22 3.82 16.75 -5.66
C ILE A 22 2.69 17.68 -6.12
N VAL A 23 2.67 18.89 -5.54
CA VAL A 23 1.68 19.92 -5.87
C VAL A 23 1.69 20.18 -7.38
N GLY A 24 0.51 20.14 -8.01
CA GLY A 24 0.35 20.33 -9.45
C GLY A 24 0.74 19.14 -10.34
N LYS A 25 1.26 18.03 -9.79
CA LYS A 25 1.56 16.79 -10.55
C LYS A 25 0.71 15.60 -10.11
N GLY A 26 0.28 15.57 -8.85
CA GLY A 26 -0.57 14.51 -8.31
C GLY A 26 0.07 13.75 -7.15
N SER A 27 -0.48 12.57 -6.87
CA SER A 27 -0.10 11.72 -5.75
C SER A 27 0.21 10.30 -6.21
N THR A 28 1.24 9.70 -5.63
CA THR A 28 1.62 8.30 -5.81
C THR A 28 1.41 7.57 -4.50
N PHE A 29 0.56 6.55 -4.52
CA PHE A 29 0.31 5.68 -3.36
C PHE A 29 1.24 4.48 -3.45
N LEU A 30 2.06 4.29 -2.42
CA LEU A 30 3.05 3.22 -2.35
C LEU A 30 2.62 2.20 -1.30
N LEU A 31 2.77 0.92 -1.65
CA LEU A 31 2.40 -0.20 -0.81
C LEU A 31 3.60 -1.13 -0.64
N HIS A 32 3.85 -1.57 0.58
CA HIS A 32 4.77 -2.66 0.89
C HIS A 32 3.96 -3.83 1.44
N LEU A 33 4.15 -5.02 0.87
CA LEU A 33 3.50 -6.25 1.29
C LEU A 33 4.55 -7.35 1.48
N PRO A 34 4.44 -8.18 2.53
CA PRO A 34 5.32 -9.33 2.71
C PRO A 34 5.10 -10.35 1.58
N VAL A 35 6.19 -10.88 1.03
CA VAL A 35 6.15 -11.93 0.00
C VAL A 35 6.48 -13.26 0.64
N ILE A 36 5.55 -14.22 0.53
CA ILE A 36 5.83 -15.61 0.90
C ILE A 36 6.41 -16.30 -0.32
N SER A 37 7.71 -16.57 -0.30
CA SER A 37 8.35 -17.41 -1.31
C SER A 37 8.28 -18.87 -0.84
N ILE A 38 7.53 -19.68 -1.57
CA ILE A 38 7.53 -21.12 -1.38
C ILE A 38 8.65 -21.68 -2.26
N LYS A 39 9.70 -22.22 -1.64
CA LYS A 39 10.72 -22.98 -2.37
C LYS A 39 10.11 -24.32 -2.80
N ALA A 40 10.25 -24.64 -4.08
CA ALA A 40 9.93 -25.95 -4.65
C ALA A 40 10.95 -27.01 -4.19
#